data_AF-A0ABD7DXJ1-F1
#
_entry.id   AF-A0ABD7DXJ1-F1
#
_cell.length_a   1.000
_cell.length_b   1.000
_cell.length_c   1.000
_cell.angle_alpha   90.00
_cell.angle_beta   90.00
_cell.angle_gamma   90.00
#
_symmetry.space_group_name_H-M   'P 1'
#
loop_
_entity.id
_entity.type
_entity.pdbx_description
1 polymer ?
#
loop_
_entity_poly.entity_id
_entity_poly.type
_entity_poly.pdbx_seq_one_letter_code
_entity_poly.pdbx_strand_id
1 'polypeptide(L)'
;MESKVSFRPVDIAPQLIAYGEPEAAEKLMQLDDCSLDKIGVLAFDNYLVPKTILDKAICLAVVEYLEGSKRELRRKKRVFQKGSA
;
A
#
# COMPACT_ATOMS: atom_id res chain seq x y z
N MET A 1 -14.93 13.01 -8.63
CA MET A 1 -14.86 12.04 -7.52
C MET A 1 -13.48 12.23 -6.89
N GLU A 2 -13.41 13.00 -5.81
CA GLU A 2 -12.15 13.19 -5.06
C GLU A 2 -11.97 11.98 -4.14
N SER A 3 -10.93 11.20 -4.37
CA SER A 3 -10.63 10.02 -3.59
C SER A 3 -10.25 10.41 -2.16
N LYS A 4 -10.94 9.83 -1.18
CA LYS A 4 -10.76 10.13 0.25
C LYS A 4 -9.57 9.43 0.91
N VAL A 5 -8.75 8.71 0.14
CA VAL A 5 -7.60 7.95 0.67
C VAL A 5 -6.33 8.73 0.40
N SER A 6 -5.93 9.53 1.39
CA SER A 6 -4.60 10.15 1.46
C SER A 6 -3.72 9.34 2.41
N PHE A 7 -2.46 9.16 2.06
CA PHE A 7 -1.47 8.47 2.88
C PHE A 7 -0.10 9.09 2.69
N ARG A 8 0.81 8.84 3.65
CA ARG A 8 2.21 9.27 3.53
C ARG A 8 3.08 8.06 3.19
N PRO A 9 4.00 8.17 2.20
CA PRO A 9 4.93 7.10 1.84
C PRO A 9 5.68 6.51 3.04
N VAL A 10 6.08 7.36 3.98
CA VAL A 10 6.81 6.98 5.21
C VAL A 10 6.04 6.02 6.12
N ASP A 11 4.71 6.08 6.12
CA ASP A 11 3.86 5.21 6.94
C ASP A 11 3.59 3.86 6.25
N ILE A 12 3.63 3.83 4.91
CA ILE A 12 3.31 2.66 4.08
C ILE A 12 4.55 1.84 3.69
N ALA A 13 5.71 2.47 3.51
CA ALA A 13 6.95 1.78 3.17
C ALA A 13 7.30 0.63 4.16
N PRO A 14 7.16 0.79 5.50
CA PRO A 14 7.35 -0.31 6.44
C PRO A 14 6.34 -1.45 6.26
N GLN A 15 5.10 -1.11 5.87
CA GLN A 15 4.04 -2.10 5.61
C GLN A 15 4.40 -2.95 4.40
N LEU A 16 4.81 -2.31 3.29
CA LEU A 16 5.27 -2.98 2.07
C LEU A 16 6.42 -3.95 2.38
N ILE A 17 7.42 -3.51 3.15
CA ILE A 17 8.52 -4.40 3.59
C ILE A 17 7.97 -5.59 4.40
N ALA A 18 7.03 -5.36 5.32
CA ALA A 18 6.42 -6.43 6.12
C ALA A 18 5.59 -7.43 5.29
N TYR A 19 5.11 -7.00 4.12
CA TYR A 19 4.45 -7.80 3.10
C TYR A 19 5.41 -8.45 2.09
N GLY A 20 6.72 -8.21 2.22
CA GLY A 20 7.75 -8.77 1.34
C GLY A 20 7.99 -7.97 0.06
N GLU A 21 7.62 -6.69 0.04
CA GLU A 21 7.73 -5.76 -1.08
C GLU A 21 8.77 -4.64 -0.83
N PRO A 22 10.06 -4.95 -0.57
CA PRO A 22 11.07 -3.92 -0.30
C PRO A 22 11.31 -3.01 -1.50
N GLU A 23 11.33 -3.57 -2.71
CA GLU A 23 11.49 -2.82 -3.97
C GLU A 23 10.35 -1.80 -4.17
N ALA A 24 9.11 -2.17 -3.82
CA ALA A 24 7.97 -1.27 -3.90
C ALA A 24 8.03 -0.17 -2.84
N ALA A 25 8.53 -0.49 -1.64
CA ALA A 25 8.73 0.47 -0.57
C ALA A 25 9.76 1.55 -0.95
N GLU A 26 10.87 1.16 -1.58
CA GLU A 26 11.88 2.09 -2.07
C GLU A 26 11.33 3.00 -3.17
N LYS A 27 10.63 2.41 -4.15
CA LYS A 27 10.02 3.18 -5.25
C LYS A 27 8.93 4.14 -4.75
N LEU A 28 8.11 3.72 -3.78
CA LEU A 28 7.06 4.54 -3.19
C LEU A 28 7.61 5.87 -2.63
N MET A 29 8.81 5.83 -2.04
CA MET A 29 9.48 7.01 -1.47
C MET A 29 9.98 8.01 -2.53
N GLN A 30 10.04 7.61 -3.79
CA GLN A 30 10.52 8.43 -4.91
C GLN A 30 9.37 8.97 -5.78
N LEU A 31 8.12 8.58 -5.48
CA LEU A 31 6.95 9.02 -6.23
C LEU A 31 6.57 10.46 -5.88
N ASP A 32 6.12 11.18 -6.89
CA ASP A 32 5.54 12.51 -6.76
C ASP A 32 4.09 12.46 -6.23
N ASP A 33 3.58 13.59 -5.76
CA ASP A 33 2.24 13.68 -5.17
C ASP A 33 1.13 13.22 -6.13
N CYS A 34 1.23 13.50 -7.43
CA CYS A 34 0.24 13.05 -8.42
C CYS A 34 0.22 11.53 -8.57
N SER A 35 1.37 10.87 -8.47
CA SER A 35 1.46 9.41 -8.41
C SER A 35 0.83 8.86 -7.12
N LEU A 36 1.03 9.52 -5.98
CA LEU A 36 0.45 9.11 -4.70
C LEU A 36 -1.09 9.24 -4.70
N ASP A 37 -1.63 10.30 -5.29
CA ASP A 37 -3.07 10.48 -5.47
C ASP A 37 -3.70 9.36 -6.29
N LYS A 38 -3.05 8.95 -7.40
CA LYS A 38 -3.51 7.82 -8.22
C LYS A 38 -3.54 6.52 -7.43
N ILE A 39 -2.52 6.28 -6.60
CA ILE A 39 -2.49 5.10 -5.71
C ILE A 39 -3.63 5.17 -4.69
N GLY A 40 -3.93 6.34 -4.14
CA GLY A 40 -5.06 6.55 -3.23
C GLY A 40 -6.40 6.22 -3.88
N VAL A 41 -6.61 6.64 -5.13
CA VAL A 41 -7.78 6.29 -5.94
C VAL A 41 -7.88 4.77 -6.14
N LEU A 42 -6.80 4.13 -6.59
CA LEU A 42 -6.75 2.68 -6.80
C LEU A 42 -7.03 1.92 -5.51
N ALA A 43 -6.48 2.36 -4.37
CA ALA A 43 -6.72 1.73 -3.07
C ALA A 43 -8.20 1.77 -2.69
N PHE A 44 -8.86 2.92 -2.89
CA PHE A 44 -10.27 3.11 -2.59
C PHE A 44 -11.17 2.25 -3.50
N ASP A 45 -10.97 2.35 -4.82
CA ASP A 45 -11.85 1.73 -5.81
C ASP A 45 -11.69 0.21 -5.88
N ASN A 46 -10.46 -0.30 -5.80
CA ASN A 46 -10.18 -1.72 -6.05
C ASN A 46 -10.09 -2.57 -4.77
N TYR A 47 -9.76 -1.98 -3.63
CA TYR A 47 -9.32 -2.77 -2.47
C TYR A 47 -10.04 -2.45 -1.16
N LEU A 48 -10.52 -1.23 -0.94
CA LEU A 48 -11.09 -0.83 0.36
C LEU A 48 -12.47 -1.45 0.66
N VAL A 49 -13.30 -1.61 -0.37
CA VAL A 49 -14.67 -2.15 -0.24
C VAL A 49 -14.68 -3.66 -0.54
N PRO A 50 -15.18 -4.54 0.37
CA PRO A 50 -16.00 -4.22 1.54
C PRO A 50 -15.29 -4.19 2.90
N LYS A 51 -14.09 -4.76 3.10
CA LYS A 51 -13.47 -4.90 4.45
C LYS A 51 -11.94 -5.06 4.46
N THR A 52 -11.19 -4.47 3.54
CA THR A 52 -9.71 -4.55 3.60
C THR A 52 -9.17 -3.49 4.56
N ILE A 53 -8.20 -3.85 5.40
CA ILE A 53 -7.45 -2.90 6.24
C ILE A 53 -6.84 -1.83 5.32
N LEU A 54 -7.04 -0.55 5.64
CA LEU A 54 -6.62 0.59 4.82
C LEU A 54 -5.16 0.47 4.34
N ASP A 55 -4.22 0.21 5.24
CA ASP A 55 -2.80 0.04 4.89
C ASP A 55 -2.58 -1.08 3.86
N LYS A 56 -3.31 -2.19 4.00
CA LYS A 56 -3.21 -3.32 3.07
C LYS A 56 -3.78 -2.96 1.71
N ALA A 57 -4.90 -2.22 1.67
CA ALA A 57 -5.49 -1.73 0.43
C ALA A 57 -4.50 -0.80 -0.31
N ILE A 58 -3.82 0.08 0.42
CA ILE A 58 -2.79 0.95 -0.14
C ILE A 58 -1.59 0.13 -0.62
N CYS A 59 -1.08 -0.84 0.15
CA CYS A 59 0.02 -1.71 -0.31
C CYS A 59 -0.30 -2.44 -1.62
N LEU A 60 -1.53 -2.96 -1.76
CA LEU A 60 -1.98 -3.61 -2.99
C LEU A 60 -2.03 -2.63 -4.17
N ALA A 61 -2.56 -1.43 -3.94
CA ALA A 61 -2.60 -0.38 -4.94
C ALA A 61 -1.21 0.12 -5.38
N VAL A 62 -0.25 0.20 -4.44
CA VAL A 62 1.14 0.55 -4.78
C VAL A 62 1.73 -0.48 -5.74
N VAL A 63 1.54 -1.77 -5.45
CA VAL A 63 2.03 -2.85 -6.32
C VAL A 63 1.34 -2.81 -7.68
N GLU A 64 0.01 -2.63 -7.71
CA GLU A 64 -0.74 -2.50 -8.96
C GLU A 64 -0.22 -1.32 -9.80
N TYR A 65 0.03 -0.17 -9.17
CA TYR A 65 0.54 1.01 -9.86
C TYR A 65 1.95 0.81 -10.43
N LEU A 66 2.85 0.21 -9.66
CA LEU A 66 4.25 0.02 -10.07
C LEU A 66 4.42 -1.09 -11.12
N GLU A 67 3.58 -2.11 -11.11
CA GLU A 67 3.66 -3.25 -12.03
C GLU A 67 2.68 -3.16 -13.21
N GLY A 68 1.73 -2.22 -13.17
CA GLY A 68 0.68 -2.07 -14.17
C GLY A 68 -0.34 -3.21 -14.20
N SER A 69 -0.34 -4.10 -13.20
CA SER A 69 -1.24 -5.24 -13.11
C SER A 69 -1.58 -5.61 -11.66
N LYS A 70 -2.80 -6.14 -11.46
CA LYS A 70 -3.26 -6.57 -10.13
C LYS A 70 -2.58 -7.88 -9.74
N ARG A 71 -1.88 -7.88 -8.61
CA ARG A 71 -1.41 -9.12 -7.96
C ARG A 71 -1.54 -9.09 -6.45
N GLU A 72 -1.45 -10.26 -5.84
CA GLU A 72 -1.33 -10.38 -4.39
C GLU A 72 0.05 -9.93 -3.92
N LEU A 73 0.12 -9.51 -2.66
CA LEU A 73 1.39 -9.21 -1.98
C LEU A 73 2.21 -10.49 -1.83
N ARG A 74 3.54 -10.39 -2.01
CA ARG A 74 4.49 -11.52 -2.04
C ARG A 74 4.36 -12.43 -0.83
N ARG A 75 3.97 -11.90 0.34
CA ARG A 75 3.78 -12.67 1.57
C ARG A 75 2.62 -12.12 2.41
N LYS A 76 2.09 -12.95 3.32
CA LYS A 76 1.25 -12.46 4.42
C LYS A 76 2.09 -11.55 5.32
N LYS A 77 1.50 -10.43 5.77
CA LYS A 77 2.15 -9.50 6.71
C LYS A 77 2.73 -10.30 7.87
N ARG A 78 4.02 -10.15 8.14
CA ARG A 78 4.57 -10.58 9.43
C ARG A 78 3.99 -9.65 10.49
N VAL A 79 2.94 -10.10 11.18
CA VAL A 79 2.45 -9.42 12.36
C VAL A 79 3.52 -9.64 13.42
N PHE A 80 4.40 -8.65 13.60
CA PHE A 80 5.19 -8.59 14.83
C PHE A 80 4.16 -8.35 15.93
N GLN A 81 3.81 -9.39 16.68
CA GLN A 81 3.06 -9.23 17.91
C GLN A 81 3.88 -8.30 18.79
N LYS A 82 3.44 -7.06 18.94
CA LYS A 82 3.97 -6.18 19.98
C LYS A 82 3.31 -6.61 21.28
N GLY A 83 3.90 -7.59 21.95
CA GLY A 83 3.53 -8.11 23.27
C GLY A 83 4.42 -9.30 23.59
N SER A 84 5.24 -9.29 24.65
CA SER A 84 4.96 -8.76 25.98
C SER A 84 6.28 -8.25 26.59
N ALA A 85 6.27 -7.03 27.13
CA ALA A 85 7.19 -6.62 28.18
C ALA A 85 6.36 -6.53 29.46
#